data_AF-A0A534GLU9-F1
#
_entry.id   AF-A0A534GLU9-F1
#
_cell.length_a   1.000
_cell.length_b   1.000
_cell.length_c   1.000
_cell.angle_alpha   90.00
_cell.angle_beta   90.00
_cell.angle_gamma   90.00
#
_symmetry.space_group_name_H-M   'P 1'
#
loop_
_entity.id
_entity.type
_entity.pdbx_description
1 polymer ?
#
loop_
_entity_poly.entity_id
_entity_poly.type
_entity_poly.pdbx_seq_one_letter_code
_entity_poly.pdbx_strand_id
1 'polypeptide(L)'
;MNAFNRTQTLSDLYVSVFQPSLTYHWPGNVKKYSVQNGVIMDQNTVAAVDPTTGFFMNSAQSFWSASPDGSTVTSGGAASQIPDWNPANAGARKLYTYIGTNPPPANPVDLTSSNSTAVTTTNPLITNAILGVSTATAHDNTINYARGEDLKDDDADGVKAEQRYAMGDPLHSQPAVVIYGGTTSSPNINDAAIFAATNDGYLHAFDVTNGHELWAFIPQELLGDLNSTYSNSPTSPKHYELDGSIRILKYDVNGDGIVDPAAGDRVIAYFGNGRGGSMYYAMDVTYKTTPKFLWAIGPATAGLSGIGQTWSTPAITRVNVSGATQNSQKFMLVFGGGYDTAEEGTSYQTSDSSGNWIYMVDALYGTVLWSAGPTGVTPSSNQPNLALSRMDHAIPSDVAVLDIDGDGYADRMYVGDMAGQLWRFDISNGSIANSLVAGGVIASLGTRDDSPHTAAATRRFYNPPDVAAVTKRGLSPFFNIAIGSGYRGHPLNGALPHPTPDNTIQDSFYAIRDYHPFDKLTAAQYSALTVAHDSDLIDITILTNGVPPPIPAGAVGWKLTLNQPGSS
;
A
#
# COMPACT_ATOMS: atom_id res chain seq x y z
N MET A 1 2.89 -3.88 -21.67
CA MET A 1 2.81 -3.46 -20.25
C MET A 1 4.21 -3.44 -19.66
N ASN A 2 4.77 -2.26 -19.41
CA ASN A 2 5.96 -2.13 -18.55
C ASN A 2 5.44 -1.97 -17.12
N ALA A 3 5.27 -3.09 -16.42
CA ALA A 3 4.76 -3.14 -15.05
C ALA A 3 5.87 -3.36 -14.00
N PHE A 4 7.14 -3.18 -14.37
CA PHE A 4 8.26 -3.53 -13.52
C PHE A 4 9.06 -2.29 -13.07
N ASN A 5 9.13 -2.16 -11.75
CA ASN A 5 9.86 -1.20 -10.91
C ASN A 5 9.20 0.17 -10.71
N ARG A 6 8.41 0.31 -9.65
CA ARG A 6 7.55 1.49 -9.37
C ARG A 6 8.31 2.77 -9.01
N THR A 7 9.61 2.67 -8.77
CA THR A 7 10.51 3.82 -8.56
C THR A 7 11.28 4.22 -9.80
N GLN A 8 11.27 3.40 -10.87
CA GLN A 8 11.99 3.66 -12.12
C GLN A 8 11.01 3.81 -13.28
N THR A 9 11.00 4.98 -13.90
CA THR A 9 10.33 5.18 -15.18
C THR A 9 11.40 5.48 -16.23
N LEU A 10 11.63 4.51 -17.12
CA LEU A 10 12.73 4.56 -18.09
C LEU A 10 14.09 4.69 -17.38
N SER A 11 14.76 5.83 -17.55
CA SER A 11 16.03 6.16 -16.91
C SER A 11 15.89 7.06 -15.68
N ASP A 12 14.69 7.52 -15.33
CA ASP A 12 14.49 8.33 -14.11
C ASP A 12 14.25 7.40 -12.90
N LEU A 13 14.83 7.76 -11.76
CA LEU A 13 14.66 7.09 -10.47
C LEU A 13 14.18 8.09 -9.43
N TYR A 14 13.06 7.76 -8.77
CA TYR A 14 12.51 8.54 -7.67
C TYR A 14 12.71 7.79 -6.37
N VAL A 15 13.35 8.44 -5.39
CA VAL A 15 13.73 7.83 -4.12
C VAL A 15 13.09 8.58 -2.97
N SER A 16 12.26 7.89 -2.21
CA SER A 16 11.80 8.31 -0.90
C SER A 16 12.94 8.19 0.11
N VAL A 17 13.22 9.26 0.85
CA VAL A 17 14.18 9.26 1.96
C VAL A 17 13.53 9.84 3.20
N PHE A 18 13.94 9.37 4.36
CA PHE A 18 13.44 9.84 5.66
C PHE A 18 14.53 9.74 6.73
N GLN A 19 14.37 10.52 7.79
CA GLN A 19 15.26 10.50 8.94
C GLN A 19 14.45 10.29 10.23
N PRO A 20 14.75 9.24 11.03
CA PRO A 20 14.15 9.05 12.34
C PRO A 20 14.33 10.23 13.29
N SER A 21 13.28 10.55 14.05
CA SER A 21 13.26 11.55 15.12
C SER A 21 12.65 10.98 16.40
N LEU A 22 12.91 11.62 17.54
CA LEU A 22 12.22 11.33 18.81
C LEU A 22 10.92 12.11 18.98
N THR A 23 10.58 12.95 18.00
CA THR A 23 9.39 13.80 17.98
C THR A 23 8.34 13.28 17.01
N TYR A 24 7.15 13.87 17.07
CA TYR A 24 6.00 13.51 16.24
C TYR A 24 6.34 13.54 14.74
N HIS A 25 6.92 14.66 14.26
CA HIS A 25 7.37 14.81 12.89
C HIS A 25 8.72 14.13 12.67
N TRP A 26 8.75 13.25 11.67
CA TRP A 26 9.98 12.74 11.09
C TRP A 26 10.15 13.40 9.73
N PRO A 27 11.30 14.06 9.47
CA PRO A 27 11.52 14.68 8.18
C PRO A 27 11.68 13.62 7.07
N GLY A 28 11.13 13.95 5.91
CA GLY A 28 11.18 13.16 4.69
C GLY A 28 11.45 13.99 3.45
N ASN A 29 11.67 13.30 2.33
CA ASN A 29 11.86 13.91 1.03
C ASN A 29 11.63 12.90 -0.10
N VAL A 30 11.38 13.42 -1.31
CA VAL A 30 11.45 12.66 -2.56
C VAL A 30 12.54 13.27 -3.42
N LYS A 31 13.52 12.46 -3.81
CA LYS A 31 14.66 12.90 -4.63
C LYS A 31 14.62 12.22 -6.00
N LYS A 32 14.99 12.97 -7.04
CA LYS A 32 15.12 12.47 -8.41
C LYS A 32 16.59 12.23 -8.76
N TYR A 33 16.86 11.06 -9.32
CA TYR A 33 18.14 10.64 -9.90
C TYR A 33 17.88 10.01 -11.27
N SER A 34 18.93 9.60 -11.97
CA SER A 34 18.80 8.78 -13.17
C SER A 34 19.53 7.44 -13.02
N VAL A 35 19.18 6.45 -13.83
CA VAL A 35 19.85 5.14 -13.89
C VAL A 35 20.43 4.94 -15.27
N GLN A 36 21.74 4.73 -15.31
CA GLN A 36 22.48 4.52 -16.55
C GLN A 36 23.39 3.30 -16.38
N ASN A 37 23.19 2.26 -17.21
CA ASN A 37 23.94 1.01 -17.14
C ASN A 37 23.96 0.37 -15.73
N GLY A 38 22.84 0.45 -14.99
CA GLY A 38 22.72 -0.07 -13.63
C GLY A 38 23.33 0.79 -12.53
N VAL A 39 23.89 1.96 -12.86
CA VAL A 39 24.44 2.92 -11.91
C VAL A 39 23.47 4.09 -11.71
N ILE A 40 23.22 4.45 -10.45
CA ILE A 40 22.45 5.64 -10.11
C ILE A 40 23.33 6.87 -10.31
N MET A 41 22.92 7.75 -11.21
CA MET A 41 23.60 8.99 -11.55
C MET A 41 22.87 10.21 -10.99
N ASP A 42 23.64 11.18 -10.54
CA ASP A 42 23.18 12.49 -10.11
C ASP A 42 22.87 13.41 -11.30
N GLN A 43 22.45 14.64 -11.03
CA GLN A 43 22.09 15.59 -12.10
C GLN A 43 23.27 15.99 -13.00
N ASN A 44 24.50 15.85 -12.50
CA ASN A 44 25.74 16.15 -13.19
C ASN A 44 26.31 14.93 -13.94
N THR A 45 25.53 13.84 -14.04
CA THR A 45 25.91 12.57 -14.68
C THR A 45 27.07 11.85 -13.99
N VAL A 46 27.23 12.06 -12.68
CA VAL A 46 28.22 11.38 -11.83
C VAL A 46 27.53 10.32 -10.97
N ALA A 47 28.21 9.22 -10.65
CA ALA A 47 27.68 8.19 -9.76
C ALA A 47 27.27 8.81 -8.41
N ALA A 48 26.01 8.62 -8.01
CA ALA A 48 25.44 9.23 -6.82
C ALA A 48 25.64 8.40 -5.55
N VAL A 49 25.93 7.11 -5.69
CA VAL A 49 25.99 6.14 -4.58
C VAL A 49 27.40 5.60 -4.38
N ASP A 50 27.85 5.57 -3.14
CA ASP A 50 29.09 4.93 -2.74
C ASP A 50 28.97 3.40 -2.88
N PRO A 51 29.80 2.75 -3.72
CA PRO A 51 29.69 1.31 -3.97
C PRO A 51 30.08 0.44 -2.77
N THR A 52 30.77 1.00 -1.78
CA THR A 52 31.20 0.30 -0.55
C THR A 52 30.10 0.30 0.49
N THR A 53 29.41 1.43 0.65
CA THR A 53 28.42 1.61 1.73
C THR A 53 26.98 1.49 1.25
N GLY A 54 26.72 1.67 -0.04
CA GLY A 54 25.37 1.73 -0.61
C GLY A 54 24.62 3.04 -0.34
N PHE A 55 25.23 4.00 0.37
CA PHE A 55 24.61 5.31 0.64
C PHE A 55 24.92 6.34 -0.45
N PHE A 56 24.08 7.36 -0.54
CA PHE A 56 24.36 8.52 -1.40
C PHE A 56 25.64 9.24 -0.94
N MET A 57 26.51 9.58 -1.89
CA MET A 57 27.71 10.36 -1.63
C MET A 57 27.32 11.79 -1.21
N ASN A 58 28.08 12.41 -0.31
CA ASN A 58 27.85 13.81 0.09
C ASN A 58 27.94 14.80 -1.07
N SER A 59 28.70 14.48 -2.12
CA SER A 59 28.82 15.28 -3.34
C SER A 59 27.67 15.06 -4.33
N ALA A 60 26.82 14.06 -4.11
CA ALA A 60 25.72 13.78 -5.03
C ALA A 60 24.69 14.91 -4.98
N GLN A 61 24.19 15.28 -6.17
CA GLN A 61 23.19 16.32 -6.32
C GLN A 61 21.96 15.77 -7.05
N SER A 62 20.84 15.64 -6.34
CA SER A 62 19.58 15.22 -6.97
C SER A 62 19.06 16.28 -7.97
N PHE A 63 18.26 15.87 -8.96
CA PHE A 63 17.85 16.71 -10.11
C PHE A 63 17.06 17.97 -9.77
N TRP A 64 16.42 18.01 -8.61
CA TRP A 64 15.63 19.17 -8.17
C TRP A 64 16.36 20.03 -7.14
N SER A 65 17.62 19.72 -6.84
CA SER A 65 18.41 20.44 -5.84
C SER A 65 19.27 21.51 -6.50
N ALA A 66 19.27 22.72 -5.92
CA ALA A 66 20.11 23.82 -6.38
C ALA A 66 21.61 23.59 -6.07
N SER A 67 21.91 22.77 -5.06
CA SER A 67 23.26 22.42 -4.61
C SER A 67 23.32 20.96 -4.18
N PRO A 68 24.52 20.36 -4.04
CA PRO A 68 24.68 18.99 -3.54
C PRO A 68 23.95 18.77 -2.22
N ASP A 69 23.11 17.75 -2.19
CA ASP A 69 22.20 17.41 -1.09
C ASP A 69 22.46 16.03 -0.50
N GLY A 70 23.24 15.19 -1.19
CA GLY A 70 23.75 13.91 -0.72
C GLY A 70 22.73 13.06 0.05
N SER A 71 23.19 12.49 1.17
CA SER A 71 22.36 11.70 2.09
C SER A 71 21.51 12.54 3.05
N THR A 72 21.60 13.87 3.00
CA THR A 72 20.84 14.76 3.90
C THR A 72 19.39 14.81 3.46
N VAL A 73 18.48 14.33 4.31
CA VAL A 73 17.05 14.21 4.00
C VAL A 73 16.39 15.58 3.86
N THR A 74 16.68 16.49 4.78
CA THR A 74 16.08 17.84 4.85
C THR A 74 16.62 18.82 3.81
N SER A 75 17.55 18.42 2.95
CA SER A 75 18.13 19.28 1.92
C SER A 75 17.72 18.83 0.52
N GLY A 76 17.45 19.81 -0.35
CA GLY A 76 17.18 19.55 -1.76
C GLY A 76 15.89 18.79 -2.01
N GLY A 77 15.82 18.10 -3.16
CA GLY A 77 14.67 17.28 -3.55
C GLY A 77 13.36 18.05 -3.61
N ALA A 78 12.24 17.31 -3.54
CA ALA A 78 10.90 17.86 -3.59
C ALA A 78 10.59 18.79 -2.40
N ALA A 79 11.14 18.52 -1.21
CA ALA A 79 10.93 19.37 -0.04
C ALA A 79 11.41 20.82 -0.27
N SER A 80 12.52 21.00 -0.99
CA SER A 80 13.04 22.33 -1.36
C SER A 80 12.27 23.02 -2.49
N GLN A 81 11.28 22.35 -3.06
CA GLN A 81 10.46 22.82 -4.19
C GLN A 81 8.99 23.04 -3.78
N ILE A 82 8.69 22.97 -2.48
CA ILE A 82 7.36 23.28 -1.96
C ILE A 82 7.04 24.77 -2.23
N PRO A 83 5.88 25.09 -2.84
CA PRO A 83 5.52 26.47 -3.16
C PRO A 83 5.25 27.32 -1.92
N ASP A 84 5.19 28.64 -2.14
CA ASP A 84 4.93 29.66 -1.12
C ASP A 84 3.68 29.36 -0.26
N TRP A 85 3.84 29.40 1.05
CA TRP A 85 2.80 29.03 2.02
C TRP A 85 1.61 30.00 1.99
N ASN A 86 1.84 31.28 1.67
CA ASN A 86 0.86 32.34 1.85
C ASN A 86 -0.15 32.33 0.70
N PRO A 87 -1.43 32.00 0.95
CA PRO A 87 -2.44 31.89 -0.11
C PRO A 87 -2.73 33.21 -0.85
N ALA A 88 -2.26 34.35 -0.34
CA ALA A 88 -2.37 35.64 -1.03
C ALA A 88 -1.34 35.81 -2.17
N ASN A 89 -0.28 35.02 -2.19
CA ASN A 89 0.79 35.12 -3.17
C ASN A 89 0.45 34.37 -4.47
N ALA A 90 0.95 34.87 -5.60
CA ALA A 90 0.80 34.19 -6.88
C ALA A 90 1.62 32.89 -6.87
N GLY A 91 0.99 31.77 -7.25
CA GLY A 91 1.66 30.46 -7.24
C GLY A 91 1.75 29.81 -5.86
N ALA A 92 1.00 30.31 -4.87
CA ALA A 92 0.96 29.73 -3.54
C ALA A 92 0.57 28.25 -3.52
N ARG A 93 1.03 27.55 -2.49
CA ARG A 93 0.81 26.13 -2.25
C ARG A 93 -0.67 25.78 -2.25
N LYS A 94 -1.02 24.76 -3.04
CA LYS A 94 -2.38 24.24 -3.16
C LYS A 94 -2.57 23.05 -2.22
N LEU A 95 -2.99 23.34 -0.99
CA LEU A 95 -3.32 22.32 -0.01
C LEU A 95 -4.84 22.14 0.08
N TYR A 96 -5.31 20.91 -0.14
CA TYR A 96 -6.73 20.56 -0.21
C TYR A 96 -7.15 19.55 0.86
N THR A 97 -8.44 19.56 1.19
CA THR A 97 -9.12 18.57 2.00
C THR A 97 -10.56 18.41 1.54
N TYR A 98 -11.24 17.34 1.98
CA TYR A 98 -12.67 17.15 1.77
C TYR A 98 -13.36 16.77 3.08
N ILE A 99 -14.14 17.70 3.64
CA ILE A 99 -14.86 17.52 4.91
C ILE A 99 -16.32 17.19 4.61
N GLY A 100 -16.78 16.01 5.03
CA GLY A 100 -18.15 15.56 4.83
C GLY A 100 -18.28 14.08 4.50
N THR A 101 -19.48 13.68 4.08
CA THR A 101 -19.76 12.32 3.60
C THR A 101 -19.29 12.14 2.17
N ASN A 102 -18.97 10.91 1.75
CA ASN A 102 -18.62 10.63 0.36
C ASN A 102 -19.62 11.24 -0.65
N PRO A 103 -19.13 11.85 -1.73
CA PRO A 103 -20.01 12.36 -2.77
C PRO A 103 -20.75 11.22 -3.49
N PRO A 104 -21.87 11.52 -4.16
CA PRO A 104 -22.54 10.54 -5.00
C PRO A 104 -21.57 9.99 -6.06
N PRO A 105 -21.59 8.68 -6.38
CA PRO A 105 -20.55 8.07 -7.20
C PRO A 105 -20.37 8.65 -8.62
N ALA A 106 -21.41 9.28 -9.17
CA ALA A 106 -21.36 9.94 -10.48
C ALA A 106 -20.80 11.38 -10.45
N ASN A 107 -20.55 11.93 -9.25
CA ASN A 107 -20.23 13.35 -9.04
C ASN A 107 -18.99 13.52 -8.16
N PRO A 108 -17.80 13.13 -8.61
CA PRO A 108 -16.57 13.37 -7.87
C PRO A 108 -16.35 14.87 -7.65
N VAL A 109 -15.78 15.24 -6.51
CA VAL A 109 -15.65 16.63 -6.07
C VAL A 109 -14.35 17.22 -6.57
N ASP A 110 -14.42 18.22 -7.45
CA ASP A 110 -13.26 19.00 -7.87
C ASP A 110 -12.75 19.87 -6.72
N LEU A 111 -11.57 19.52 -6.21
CA LEU A 111 -10.98 20.18 -5.04
C LEU A 111 -10.50 21.61 -5.35
N THR A 112 -10.39 21.98 -6.62
CA THR A 112 -9.96 23.32 -7.06
C THR A 112 -11.13 24.31 -7.18
N SER A 113 -12.36 23.81 -7.11
CA SER A 113 -13.57 24.58 -7.45
C SER A 113 -14.13 25.45 -6.33
N SER A 114 -13.68 25.27 -5.08
CA SER A 114 -14.25 25.94 -3.91
C SER A 114 -13.19 26.24 -2.85
N ASN A 115 -13.41 27.31 -2.08
CA ASN A 115 -12.62 27.60 -0.88
C ASN A 115 -12.93 26.64 0.27
N SER A 116 -14.06 25.94 0.23
CA SER A 116 -14.43 24.95 1.26
C SER A 116 -13.56 23.69 1.23
N THR A 117 -12.87 23.43 0.12
CA THR A 117 -11.91 22.32 -0.04
C THR A 117 -10.47 22.77 0.13
N ALA A 118 -10.20 24.07 0.26
CA ALA A 118 -8.85 24.59 0.48
C ALA A 118 -8.52 24.58 1.98
N VAL A 119 -7.31 24.14 2.33
CA VAL A 119 -6.81 24.27 3.71
C VAL A 119 -6.22 25.67 3.86
N THR A 120 -7.07 26.60 4.31
CA THR A 120 -6.71 28.00 4.58
C THR A 120 -7.43 28.47 5.85
N THR A 121 -6.91 29.53 6.47
CA THR A 121 -7.49 30.14 7.68
C THR A 121 -8.90 30.68 7.46
N THR A 122 -9.28 30.91 6.20
CA THR A 122 -10.61 31.40 5.80
C THR A 122 -11.61 30.29 5.48
N ASN A 123 -11.23 29.01 5.52
CA ASN A 123 -12.15 27.91 5.27
C ASN A 123 -13.04 27.68 6.52
N PRO A 124 -14.34 27.98 6.46
CA PRO A 124 -15.21 27.90 7.65
C PRO A 124 -15.50 26.47 8.11
N LEU A 125 -15.19 25.46 7.28
CA LEU A 125 -15.38 24.06 7.65
C LEU A 125 -14.25 23.54 8.53
N ILE A 126 -13.06 24.11 8.43
CA ILE A 126 -11.93 23.79 9.32
C ILE A 126 -12.15 24.60 10.58
N THR A 127 -12.55 23.94 11.66
CA THR A 127 -12.88 24.60 12.93
C THR A 127 -11.81 24.31 13.97
N ASN A 128 -11.79 25.13 15.03
CA ASN A 128 -10.97 24.86 16.22
C ASN A 128 -11.15 23.42 16.75
N ALA A 129 -12.38 22.90 16.70
CA ALA A 129 -12.69 21.55 17.16
C ALA A 129 -12.06 20.47 16.26
N ILE A 130 -12.08 20.66 14.93
CA ILE A 130 -11.44 19.73 13.98
C ILE A 130 -9.93 19.69 14.20
N LEU A 131 -9.29 20.86 14.39
CA LEU A 131 -7.85 20.94 14.61
C LEU A 131 -7.41 20.60 16.04
N GLY A 132 -8.35 20.36 16.97
CA GLY A 132 -8.03 20.11 18.38
C GLY A 132 -7.41 21.32 19.11
N VAL A 133 -7.75 22.55 18.72
CA VAL A 133 -7.21 23.79 19.32
C VAL A 133 -8.30 24.62 20.01
N SER A 134 -7.91 25.57 20.86
CA SER A 134 -8.83 26.35 21.70
C SER A 134 -9.00 27.82 21.30
N THR A 135 -8.15 28.37 20.44
CA THR A 135 -8.17 29.80 20.07
C THR A 135 -8.07 30.00 18.56
N ALA A 136 -8.59 31.12 18.06
CA ALA A 136 -8.47 31.49 16.65
C ALA A 136 -6.99 31.64 16.21
N THR A 137 -6.13 32.18 17.08
CA THR A 137 -4.69 32.26 16.80
C THR A 137 -4.05 30.88 16.65
N ALA A 138 -4.39 29.92 17.52
CA ALA A 138 -3.87 28.56 17.40
C ALA A 138 -4.39 27.85 16.14
N HIS A 139 -5.64 28.11 15.76
CA HIS A 139 -6.23 27.65 14.50
C HIS A 139 -5.43 28.17 13.30
N ASP A 140 -5.21 29.49 13.22
CA ASP A 140 -4.52 30.09 12.09
C ASP A 140 -3.05 29.64 12.02
N ASN A 141 -2.37 29.56 13.17
CA ASN A 141 -0.99 29.08 13.23
C ASN A 141 -0.86 27.62 12.79
N THR A 142 -1.80 26.75 13.20
CA THR A 142 -1.80 25.34 12.80
C THR A 142 -1.95 25.22 11.28
N ILE A 143 -2.88 25.96 10.69
CA ILE A 143 -3.11 25.96 9.25
C ILE A 143 -1.91 26.53 8.50
N ASN A 144 -1.37 27.66 8.93
CA ASN A 144 -0.23 28.26 8.24
C ASN A 144 1.02 27.38 8.34
N TYR A 145 1.29 26.76 9.49
CA TYR A 145 2.40 25.80 9.62
C TYR A 145 2.23 24.57 8.71
N ALA A 146 1.00 24.05 8.62
CA ALA A 146 0.63 22.97 7.70
C ALA A 146 0.85 23.37 6.22
N ARG A 147 0.58 24.63 5.88
CA ARG A 147 0.86 25.19 4.55
C ARG A 147 2.35 25.45 4.30
N GLY A 148 3.14 25.60 5.36
CA GLY A 148 4.59 25.76 5.29
C GLY A 148 5.12 27.12 5.76
N GLU A 149 4.39 27.88 6.58
CA GLU A 149 4.96 29.06 7.25
C GLU A 149 5.95 28.62 8.34
N ASP A 150 7.13 29.23 8.40
CA ASP A 150 8.13 28.95 9.43
C ASP A 150 7.85 29.65 10.77
N LEU A 151 6.68 29.39 11.35
CA LEU A 151 6.26 30.01 12.63
C LEU A 151 7.21 29.70 13.81
N LYS A 152 8.00 28.64 13.68
CA LYS A 152 8.87 28.11 14.73
C LYS A 152 10.32 28.51 14.59
N ASP A 153 10.73 29.14 13.47
CA ASP A 153 12.13 29.45 13.17
C ASP A 153 12.95 28.15 13.17
N ASP A 154 12.49 27.19 12.35
CA ASP A 154 12.98 25.82 12.29
C ASP A 154 14.45 25.77 11.78
N ASP A 155 14.90 26.79 11.04
CA ASP A 155 16.30 26.95 10.61
C ASP A 155 17.16 27.88 11.51
N ALA A 156 16.53 28.50 12.51
CA ALA A 156 17.15 29.35 13.52
C ALA A 156 17.88 30.60 12.96
N ASP A 157 17.38 31.17 11.88
CA ASP A 157 17.88 32.43 11.31
C ASP A 157 17.22 33.69 11.90
N GLY A 158 16.14 33.51 12.67
CA GLY A 158 15.38 34.56 13.35
C GLY A 158 14.20 35.12 12.56
N VAL A 159 13.92 34.60 11.37
CA VAL A 159 12.84 35.04 10.47
C VAL A 159 11.74 33.97 10.44
N LYS A 160 10.51 34.38 10.80
CA LYS A 160 9.37 33.45 10.96
C LYS A 160 8.30 33.56 9.89
N ALA A 161 8.26 34.69 9.21
CA ALA A 161 7.26 34.99 8.18
C ALA A 161 7.80 34.58 6.81
N GLU A 162 8.23 33.32 6.69
CA GLU A 162 8.87 32.78 5.50
C GLU A 162 8.51 31.33 5.24
N GLN A 163 9.04 30.79 4.15
CA GLN A 163 8.77 29.42 3.71
C GLN A 163 9.61 28.41 4.48
N ARG A 164 8.93 27.49 5.15
CA ARG A 164 9.50 26.25 5.67
C ARG A 164 9.57 25.20 4.56
N TYR A 165 10.77 24.84 4.14
CA TYR A 165 11.01 23.79 3.15
C TYR A 165 11.12 22.41 3.80
N ALA A 166 9.97 21.85 4.19
CA ALA A 166 9.93 20.58 4.90
C ALA A 166 8.74 19.72 4.47
N MET A 167 8.93 18.40 4.56
CA MET A 167 7.97 17.37 4.18
C MET A 167 8.08 16.23 5.20
N GLY A 168 6.95 15.58 5.50
CA GLY A 168 6.91 14.39 6.35
C GLY A 168 7.55 13.18 5.69
N ASP A 169 7.82 12.15 6.48
CA ASP A 169 8.46 10.93 6.00
C ASP A 169 7.53 10.02 5.17
N PRO A 170 7.93 9.65 3.93
CA PRO A 170 7.32 8.57 3.16
C PRO A 170 7.95 7.22 3.55
N LEU A 171 7.66 6.72 4.75
CA LEU A 171 8.34 5.55 5.34
C LEU A 171 8.05 4.25 4.60
N HIS A 172 6.77 3.84 4.54
CA HIS A 172 6.38 2.63 3.82
C HIS A 172 5.73 2.91 2.46
N SER A 173 5.30 4.15 2.21
CA SER A 173 4.73 4.55 0.93
C SER A 173 5.82 4.78 -0.12
N GLN A 174 5.73 4.05 -1.22
CA GLN A 174 6.57 4.28 -2.40
C GLN A 174 5.90 5.29 -3.33
N PRO A 175 6.65 6.25 -3.91
CA PRO A 175 6.08 7.19 -4.86
C PRO A 175 5.53 6.46 -6.09
N ALA A 176 4.39 6.93 -6.60
CA ALA A 176 3.81 6.44 -7.84
C ALA A 176 3.96 7.48 -8.95
N VAL A 177 4.42 7.05 -10.13
CA VAL A 177 4.58 7.93 -11.29
C VAL A 177 3.45 7.69 -12.29
N VAL A 178 2.83 8.76 -12.77
CA VAL A 178 1.84 8.72 -13.84
C VAL A 178 2.31 9.57 -15.00
N ILE A 179 2.40 8.96 -16.18
CA ILE A 179 2.71 9.64 -17.44
C ILE A 179 1.39 9.95 -18.15
N TYR A 180 1.17 11.23 -18.46
CA TYR A 180 -0.05 11.76 -19.08
C TYR A 180 0.08 11.95 -20.59
N GLY A 181 1.28 12.19 -21.10
CA GLY A 181 1.51 12.48 -22.52
C GLY A 181 2.45 11.52 -23.23
N GLY A 182 2.55 11.68 -24.54
CA GLY A 182 3.43 10.89 -25.43
C GLY A 182 2.67 9.77 -26.12
N THR A 183 3.34 8.65 -26.41
CA THR A 183 2.69 7.44 -26.92
C THR A 183 3.12 6.22 -26.12
N THR A 184 2.40 5.10 -26.22
CA THR A 184 2.84 3.83 -25.61
C THR A 184 4.27 3.43 -25.99
N SER A 185 4.69 3.72 -27.24
CA SER A 185 6.05 3.42 -27.73
C SER A 185 7.10 4.48 -27.38
N SER A 186 6.65 5.70 -27.04
CA SER A 186 7.51 6.85 -26.76
C SER A 186 6.80 7.76 -25.75
N PRO A 187 6.70 7.36 -24.47
CA PRO A 187 6.01 8.13 -23.46
C PRO A 187 6.74 9.47 -23.22
N ASN A 188 5.98 10.54 -23.00
CA ASN A 188 6.56 11.85 -22.69
C ASN A 188 6.81 11.93 -21.19
N ILE A 189 8.02 11.57 -20.76
CA ILE A 189 8.37 11.56 -19.34
C ILE A 189 8.31 12.96 -18.69
N ASN A 190 8.37 14.04 -19.47
CA ASN A 190 8.22 15.40 -18.96
C ASN A 190 6.75 15.80 -18.76
N ASP A 191 5.81 15.04 -19.32
CA ASP A 191 4.39 15.17 -19.03
C ASP A 191 3.94 14.07 -18.08
N ALA A 192 4.50 14.10 -16.87
CA ALA A 192 4.20 13.16 -15.82
C ALA A 192 4.06 13.86 -14.46
N ALA A 193 3.46 13.16 -13.50
CA ALA A 193 3.36 13.57 -12.10
C ALA A 193 3.75 12.43 -11.17
N ILE A 194 4.24 12.79 -10.00
CA ILE A 194 4.65 11.85 -8.95
C ILE A 194 3.72 12.04 -7.76
N PHE A 195 3.17 10.95 -7.26
CA PHE A 195 2.34 10.93 -6.07
C PHE A 195 3.12 10.32 -4.91
N ALA A 196 3.20 11.00 -3.78
CA ALA A 196 3.88 10.50 -2.60
C ALA A 196 3.04 10.77 -1.34
N ALA A 197 2.84 9.73 -0.53
CA ALA A 197 2.12 9.85 0.74
C ALA A 197 3.11 9.93 1.91
N THR A 198 2.79 10.73 2.93
CA THR A 198 3.67 10.96 4.08
C THR A 198 2.95 10.77 5.40
N ASN A 199 3.73 10.51 6.45
CA ASN A 199 3.24 10.43 7.82
C ASN A 199 2.91 11.80 8.45
N ASP A 200 3.04 12.91 7.71
CA ASP A 200 2.41 14.21 8.04
C ASP A 200 0.96 14.29 7.50
N GLY A 201 0.45 13.20 6.90
CA GLY A 201 -0.96 13.06 6.52
C GLY A 201 -1.29 13.52 5.11
N TYR A 202 -0.26 13.87 4.33
CA TYR A 202 -0.42 14.42 2.99
C TYR A 202 -0.20 13.36 1.91
N LEU A 203 -1.10 13.34 0.92
CA LEU A 203 -0.77 12.88 -0.43
C LEU A 203 -0.31 14.09 -1.24
N HIS A 204 0.97 14.10 -1.61
CA HIS A 204 1.58 15.12 -2.46
C HIS A 204 1.53 14.70 -3.93
N ALA A 205 1.38 15.68 -4.82
CA ALA A 205 1.61 15.53 -6.25
C ALA A 205 2.73 16.48 -6.69
N PHE A 206 3.79 15.96 -7.32
CA PHE A 206 4.94 16.73 -7.80
C PHE A 206 5.08 16.67 -9.31
N ASP A 207 5.51 17.77 -9.91
CA ASP A 207 5.95 17.80 -11.30
C ASP A 207 7.33 17.14 -11.43
N VAL A 208 7.44 16.18 -12.35
CA VAL A 208 8.66 15.40 -12.60
C VAL A 208 9.86 16.22 -13.08
N THR A 209 9.61 17.39 -13.70
CA THR A 209 10.66 18.18 -14.38
C THR A 209 11.44 19.03 -13.39
N ASN A 210 10.78 19.56 -12.37
CA ASN A 210 11.37 20.52 -11.44
C ASN A 210 11.10 20.21 -9.97
N GLY A 211 10.33 19.16 -9.64
CA GLY A 211 10.00 18.80 -8.27
C GLY A 211 8.94 19.69 -7.61
N HIS A 212 8.40 20.67 -8.34
CA HIS A 212 7.41 21.61 -7.81
C HIS A 212 6.14 20.86 -7.40
N GLU A 213 5.66 21.11 -6.17
CA GLU A 213 4.40 20.53 -5.70
C GLU A 213 3.22 21.13 -6.47
N LEU A 214 2.51 20.31 -7.24
CA LEU A 214 1.31 20.68 -7.97
C LEU A 214 0.14 20.92 -7.02
N TRP A 215 0.01 20.07 -6.00
CA TRP A 215 -0.94 20.14 -4.91
C TRP A 215 -0.60 19.10 -3.84
N ALA A 216 -1.17 19.27 -2.65
CA ALA A 216 -1.23 18.26 -1.60
C ALA A 216 -2.67 18.08 -1.11
N PHE A 217 -3.00 16.87 -0.66
CA PHE A 217 -4.31 16.53 -0.09
C PHE A 217 -4.15 15.93 1.30
N ILE A 218 -4.94 16.40 2.26
CA ILE A 218 -5.06 15.82 3.60
C ILE A 218 -6.50 15.31 3.83
N PRO A 219 -6.69 14.01 4.14
CA PRO A 219 -7.98 13.46 4.57
C PRO A 219 -8.54 14.19 5.80
N GLN A 220 -9.87 14.31 5.88
CA GLN A 220 -10.53 15.07 6.95
C GLN A 220 -10.23 14.54 8.36
N GLU A 221 -10.05 13.23 8.50
CA GLU A 221 -9.75 12.54 9.75
C GLU A 221 -8.35 12.85 10.28
N LEU A 222 -7.43 13.29 9.40
CA LEU A 222 -6.06 13.65 9.76
C LEU A 222 -5.91 15.16 10.01
N LEU A 223 -6.96 15.97 9.78
CA LEU A 223 -6.89 17.41 10.04
C LEU A 223 -6.59 17.74 11.52
N GLY A 224 -7.03 16.88 12.45
CA GLY A 224 -6.74 17.04 13.88
C GLY A 224 -5.27 16.84 14.22
N ASP A 225 -4.56 16.07 13.41
CA ASP A 225 -3.15 15.73 13.62
C ASP A 225 -2.20 16.86 13.17
N LEU A 226 -2.70 17.81 12.38
CA LEU A 226 -1.95 19.02 12.01
C LEU A 226 -1.43 19.79 13.23
N ASN A 227 -2.19 19.84 14.32
CA ASN A 227 -1.75 20.48 15.56
C ASN A 227 -0.68 19.65 16.29
N SER A 228 -0.73 18.32 16.18
CA SER A 228 0.32 17.43 16.71
C SER A 228 1.63 17.64 15.94
N THR A 229 1.57 17.70 14.61
CA THR A 229 2.70 18.05 13.73
C THR A 229 3.24 19.44 14.03
N TYR A 230 2.35 20.44 14.19
CA TYR A 230 2.76 21.77 14.59
C TYR A 230 3.42 21.77 15.97
N SER A 231 2.89 21.09 16.98
CA SER A 231 3.49 21.02 18.31
C SER A 231 4.86 20.32 18.30
N ASN A 232 4.99 19.28 17.45
CA ASN A 232 6.13 18.40 17.28
C ASN A 232 6.67 17.85 18.62
N SER A 233 5.76 17.43 19.50
CA SER A 233 6.12 16.91 20.83
C SER A 233 6.86 15.56 20.73
N PRO A 234 7.70 15.20 21.72
CA PRO A 234 8.30 13.86 21.81
C PRO A 234 7.25 12.75 21.80
N THR A 235 7.47 11.69 21.03
CA THR A 235 6.55 10.54 20.94
C THR A 235 7.28 9.20 20.90
N SER A 236 6.65 8.17 21.48
CA SER A 236 7.11 6.78 21.41
C SER A 236 5.92 5.84 21.67
N PRO A 237 5.59 4.92 20.75
CA PRO A 237 6.23 4.68 19.46
C PRO A 237 6.02 5.82 18.44
N LYS A 238 6.72 5.76 17.30
CA LYS A 238 6.51 6.65 16.14
C LYS A 238 5.01 6.70 15.77
N HIS A 239 4.56 7.88 15.37
CA HIS A 239 3.23 8.09 14.79
C HIS A 239 3.20 7.82 13.27
N TYR A 240 2.07 7.33 12.76
CA TYR A 240 1.86 6.98 11.35
C TYR A 240 0.53 7.57 10.88
N GLU A 241 0.51 8.14 9.68
CA GLU A 241 -0.70 8.75 9.10
C GLU A 241 -1.01 8.15 7.73
N LEU A 242 -0.55 8.74 6.62
CA LEU A 242 -0.65 8.15 5.29
C LEU A 242 0.61 7.34 4.96
N ASP A 243 0.63 6.09 5.45
CA ASP A 243 1.77 5.18 5.34
C ASP A 243 1.54 4.02 4.35
N GLY A 244 0.35 3.93 3.75
CA GLY A 244 -0.01 2.87 2.82
C GLY A 244 0.62 3.03 1.43
N SER A 245 0.71 1.93 0.69
CA SER A 245 1.12 1.93 -0.73
C SER A 245 0.13 2.71 -1.60
N ILE A 246 0.65 3.43 -2.60
CA ILE A 246 -0.16 4.09 -3.63
C ILE A 246 -0.37 3.14 -4.82
N ARG A 247 -1.61 3.06 -5.31
CA ARG A 247 -1.98 2.33 -6.53
C ARG A 247 -2.64 3.22 -7.53
N ILE A 248 -2.25 3.08 -8.79
CA ILE A 248 -2.81 3.83 -9.89
C ILE A 248 -3.59 2.89 -10.81
N LEU A 249 -4.87 3.22 -11.06
CA LEU A 249 -5.61 2.76 -12.23
C LEU A 249 -5.43 3.79 -13.33
N LYS A 250 -4.66 3.46 -14.38
CA LYS A 250 -4.69 4.20 -15.65
C LYS A 250 -5.53 3.40 -16.64
N TYR A 251 -6.72 3.91 -16.92
CA TYR A 251 -7.60 3.36 -17.95
C TYR A 251 -7.51 4.24 -19.19
N ASP A 252 -6.68 3.80 -20.13
CA ASP A 252 -6.53 4.38 -21.46
C ASP A 252 -7.42 3.56 -22.41
N VAL A 253 -8.53 4.16 -22.85
CA VAL A 253 -9.60 3.51 -23.61
C VAL A 253 -9.15 3.18 -25.02
N ASN A 254 -8.36 4.06 -25.64
CA ASN A 254 -7.95 3.94 -27.04
C ASN A 254 -6.55 3.31 -27.20
N GLY A 255 -5.78 3.19 -26.11
CA GLY A 255 -4.47 2.56 -26.05
C GLY A 255 -3.34 3.39 -26.66
N ASP A 256 -3.55 4.69 -26.89
CA ASP A 256 -2.57 5.55 -27.55
C ASP A 256 -1.44 5.99 -26.60
N GLY A 257 -1.61 5.81 -25.29
CA GLY A 257 -0.66 6.15 -24.23
C GLY A 257 -0.83 7.57 -23.67
N ILE A 258 -1.65 8.40 -24.30
CA ILE A 258 -2.06 9.73 -23.86
C ILE A 258 -3.19 9.54 -22.84
N VAL A 259 -3.28 10.43 -21.86
CA VAL A 259 -4.46 10.53 -21.01
C VAL A 259 -5.35 11.62 -21.62
N ASP A 260 -6.32 11.22 -22.42
CA ASP A 260 -7.35 12.10 -22.97
C ASP A 260 -8.72 11.84 -22.31
N PRO A 261 -9.15 12.71 -21.38
CA PRO A 261 -10.47 12.65 -20.77
C PRO A 261 -11.62 12.65 -21.78
N ALA A 262 -11.44 13.29 -22.95
CA ALA A 262 -12.43 13.35 -24.02
C ALA A 262 -12.57 12.02 -24.78
N ALA A 263 -11.51 11.21 -24.82
CA ALA A 263 -11.53 9.82 -25.29
C ALA A 263 -12.12 8.86 -24.24
N GLY A 264 -12.35 9.33 -23.03
CA GLY A 264 -12.89 8.55 -21.91
C GLY A 264 -11.82 8.04 -20.95
N ASP A 265 -10.56 8.44 -21.13
CA ASP A 265 -9.45 7.98 -20.30
C ASP A 265 -9.57 8.49 -18.87
N ARG A 266 -9.13 7.67 -17.93
CA ARG A 266 -9.18 7.99 -16.50
C ARG A 266 -7.90 7.57 -15.81
N VAL A 267 -7.46 8.40 -14.85
CA VAL A 267 -6.41 8.04 -13.91
C VAL A 267 -6.93 8.19 -12.49
N ILE A 268 -6.99 7.10 -11.75
CA ILE A 268 -7.44 7.08 -10.36
C ILE A 268 -6.28 6.64 -9.46
N ALA A 269 -6.00 7.43 -8.43
CA ALA A 269 -5.05 7.11 -7.38
C ALA A 269 -5.79 6.57 -6.14
N TYR A 270 -5.34 5.42 -5.65
CA TYR A 270 -5.77 4.78 -4.43
C TYR A 270 -4.62 4.76 -3.42
N PHE A 271 -4.92 5.09 -2.18
CA PHE A 271 -3.95 5.11 -1.08
C PHE A 271 -4.68 4.84 0.23
N GLY A 272 -3.93 4.59 1.30
CA GLY A 272 -4.51 4.30 2.60
C GLY A 272 -3.57 4.65 3.73
N ASN A 273 -4.02 4.49 4.97
CA ASN A 273 -3.20 4.83 6.12
C ASN A 273 -2.05 3.86 6.38
N GLY A 274 -2.09 2.63 5.85
CA GLY A 274 -1.10 1.62 6.20
C GLY A 274 -1.13 1.35 7.71
N ARG A 275 0.01 1.50 8.38
CA ARG A 275 0.11 1.34 9.84
C ARG A 275 -0.59 2.46 10.63
N GLY A 276 -0.90 3.59 9.98
CA GLY A 276 -1.59 4.72 10.61
C GLY A 276 -3.08 4.50 10.89
N GLY A 277 -3.71 3.50 10.26
CA GLY A 277 -5.14 3.30 10.46
C GLY A 277 -5.84 2.49 9.37
N SER A 278 -7.17 2.60 9.38
CA SER A 278 -8.06 1.68 8.70
C SER A 278 -8.77 2.26 7.47
N MET A 279 -8.29 3.38 6.93
CA MET A 279 -8.94 4.06 5.81
C MET A 279 -8.21 3.82 4.49
N TYR A 280 -9.00 3.66 3.42
CA TYR A 280 -8.59 3.81 2.03
C TYR A 280 -9.28 5.01 1.39
N TYR A 281 -8.61 5.59 0.40
CA TYR A 281 -9.08 6.77 -0.33
C TYR A 281 -8.95 6.56 -1.83
N ALA A 282 -9.80 7.23 -2.60
CA ALA A 282 -9.67 7.35 -4.04
C ALA A 282 -9.73 8.81 -4.49
N MET A 283 -8.81 9.15 -5.40
CA MET A 283 -8.75 10.44 -6.06
C MET A 283 -8.65 10.26 -7.57
N ASP A 284 -9.49 10.98 -8.32
CA ASP A 284 -9.37 11.09 -9.77
C ASP A 284 -8.32 12.16 -10.06
N VAL A 285 -7.22 11.70 -10.62
CA VAL A 285 -6.06 12.49 -11.01
C VAL A 285 -5.90 12.45 -12.53
N THR A 286 -6.99 12.26 -13.29
CA THR A 286 -6.97 12.27 -14.76
C THR A 286 -6.39 13.60 -15.28
N TYR A 287 -6.62 14.69 -14.56
CA TYR A 287 -5.88 15.93 -14.73
C TYR A 287 -4.87 16.09 -13.59
N LYS A 288 -3.57 16.11 -13.91
CA LYS A 288 -2.50 16.17 -12.90
C LYS A 288 -2.54 17.41 -11.99
N THR A 289 -3.18 18.49 -12.42
CA THR A 289 -3.30 19.76 -11.66
C THR A 289 -4.67 20.00 -11.02
N THR A 290 -5.66 19.14 -11.30
CA THR A 290 -7.08 19.38 -10.96
C THR A 290 -7.66 18.13 -10.31
N PRO A 291 -7.17 17.76 -9.11
CA PRO A 291 -7.57 16.53 -8.46
C PRO A 291 -9.04 16.55 -8.04
N LYS A 292 -9.71 15.40 -8.15
CA LYS A 292 -11.07 15.22 -7.66
C LYS A 292 -11.14 14.14 -6.59
N PHE A 293 -11.82 14.42 -5.49
CA PHE A 293 -12.09 13.44 -4.45
C PHE A 293 -13.26 12.53 -4.86
N LEU A 294 -13.05 11.21 -4.77
CA LEU A 294 -14.08 10.22 -5.11
C LEU A 294 -14.74 9.68 -3.85
N TRP A 295 -13.94 9.09 -2.95
CA TRP A 295 -14.45 8.48 -1.72
C TRP A 295 -13.32 8.25 -0.72
N ALA A 296 -13.72 8.13 0.55
CA ALA A 296 -12.96 7.56 1.65
C ALA A 296 -13.78 6.41 2.25
N ILE A 297 -13.15 5.27 2.52
CA ILE A 297 -13.80 4.09 3.09
C ILE A 297 -13.01 3.55 4.27
N GLY A 298 -13.70 3.00 5.27
CA GLY A 298 -13.09 2.41 6.45
C GLY A 298 -14.13 1.81 7.39
N PRO A 299 -13.86 1.69 8.71
CA PRO A 299 -14.72 0.95 9.64
C PRO A 299 -16.17 1.42 9.71
N ALA A 300 -16.42 2.71 9.45
CA ALA A 300 -17.76 3.30 9.43
C ALA A 300 -18.52 3.05 8.11
N THR A 301 -17.85 2.57 7.07
CA THR A 301 -18.48 2.23 5.78
C THR A 301 -19.25 0.92 5.91
N ALA A 302 -20.48 0.89 5.43
CA ALA A 302 -21.30 -0.32 5.42
C ALA A 302 -20.57 -1.47 4.71
N GLY A 303 -20.46 -2.62 5.39
CA GLY A 303 -19.74 -3.80 4.88
C GLY A 303 -18.23 -3.84 5.19
N LEU A 304 -17.67 -2.83 5.86
CA LEU A 304 -16.24 -2.76 6.24
C LEU A 304 -15.99 -2.71 7.75
N SER A 305 -16.96 -3.09 8.60
CA SER A 305 -16.78 -2.97 10.06
C SER A 305 -15.63 -3.81 10.64
N GLY A 306 -15.17 -4.83 9.91
CA GLY A 306 -14.06 -5.71 10.30
C GLY A 306 -12.70 -5.31 9.73
N ILE A 307 -12.59 -4.17 9.05
CA ILE A 307 -11.32 -3.71 8.46
C ILE A 307 -10.32 -3.32 9.56
N GLY A 308 -9.11 -3.87 9.48
CA GLY A 308 -7.97 -3.54 10.34
C GLY A 308 -7.14 -2.39 9.75
N GLN A 309 -5.88 -2.30 10.14
CA GLN A 309 -4.94 -1.34 9.54
C GLN A 309 -4.70 -1.70 8.07
N THR A 310 -4.67 -0.70 7.19
CA THR A 310 -4.72 -0.84 5.72
C THR A 310 -3.38 -1.21 5.07
N TRP A 311 -2.78 -2.31 5.53
CA TRP A 311 -1.48 -2.80 5.06
C TRP A 311 -1.56 -3.45 3.67
N SER A 312 -2.69 -4.12 3.37
CA SER A 312 -2.89 -4.82 2.09
C SER A 312 -3.09 -3.82 0.97
N THR A 313 -2.17 -3.77 0.02
CA THR A 313 -2.34 -2.89 -1.13
C THR A 313 -3.44 -3.42 -2.05
N PRO A 314 -4.44 -2.59 -2.45
CA PRO A 314 -5.52 -3.05 -3.32
C PRO A 314 -5.04 -3.53 -4.70
N ALA A 315 -5.42 -4.74 -5.08
CA ALA A 315 -5.31 -5.24 -6.44
C ALA A 315 -6.45 -4.67 -7.28
N ILE A 316 -6.13 -4.08 -8.43
CA ILE A 316 -7.12 -3.56 -9.38
C ILE A 316 -7.39 -4.64 -10.42
N THR A 317 -8.65 -5.03 -10.57
CA THR A 317 -9.09 -6.06 -11.52
C THR A 317 -10.49 -5.74 -12.04
N ARG A 318 -11.11 -6.65 -12.81
CA ARG A 318 -12.53 -6.59 -13.13
C ARG A 318 -13.27 -7.78 -12.52
N VAL A 319 -14.43 -7.51 -11.93
CA VAL A 319 -15.35 -8.53 -11.41
C VAL A 319 -16.78 -8.13 -11.72
N ASN A 320 -17.51 -9.02 -12.40
CA ASN A 320 -18.92 -8.80 -12.72
C ASN A 320 -19.81 -9.39 -11.63
N VAL A 321 -20.43 -8.53 -10.82
CA VAL A 321 -21.39 -8.93 -9.79
C VAL A 321 -22.80 -8.67 -10.29
N SER A 322 -23.54 -9.74 -10.58
CA SER A 322 -24.88 -9.65 -11.15
C SER A 322 -25.85 -8.97 -10.18
N GLY A 323 -26.64 -8.03 -10.71
CA GLY A 323 -27.61 -7.26 -9.95
C GLY A 323 -27.03 -6.13 -9.08
N ALA A 324 -25.70 -5.99 -9.01
CA ALA A 324 -25.08 -4.90 -8.26
C ALA A 324 -25.01 -3.60 -9.06
N THR A 325 -25.19 -2.47 -8.37
CA THR A 325 -24.84 -1.15 -8.91
C THR A 325 -23.32 -1.02 -8.92
N GLN A 326 -22.71 -1.16 -10.10
CA GLN A 326 -21.26 -1.10 -10.29
C GLN A 326 -20.89 -0.09 -11.37
N ASN A 327 -19.63 0.35 -11.39
CA ASN A 327 -19.08 1.11 -12.51
C ASN A 327 -19.17 0.31 -13.82
N SER A 328 -19.28 1.02 -14.94
CA SER A 328 -19.54 0.42 -16.26
C SER A 328 -18.41 -0.49 -16.75
N GLN A 329 -17.17 -0.27 -16.27
CA GLN A 329 -15.99 -1.05 -16.61
C GLN A 329 -15.76 -2.24 -15.69
N LYS A 330 -16.61 -2.41 -14.67
CA LYS A 330 -16.53 -3.47 -13.66
C LYS A 330 -15.22 -3.48 -12.89
N PHE A 331 -14.51 -2.35 -12.84
CA PHE A 331 -13.27 -2.24 -12.09
C PHE A 331 -13.55 -2.44 -10.59
N MET A 332 -12.75 -3.29 -9.98
CA MET A 332 -12.88 -3.72 -8.59
C MET A 332 -11.51 -3.57 -7.91
N LEU A 333 -11.54 -3.09 -6.68
CA LEU A 333 -10.43 -3.19 -5.74
C LEU A 333 -10.60 -4.45 -4.90
N VAL A 334 -9.59 -5.30 -4.89
CA VAL A 334 -9.53 -6.52 -4.08
C VAL A 334 -8.40 -6.39 -3.06
N PHE A 335 -8.70 -6.52 -1.78
CA PHE A 335 -7.70 -6.39 -0.71
C PHE A 335 -8.04 -7.26 0.50
N GLY A 336 -7.00 -7.69 1.22
CA GLY A 336 -7.13 -8.30 2.54
C GLY A 336 -7.65 -7.28 3.56
N GLY A 337 -8.28 -7.78 4.61
CA GLY A 337 -8.96 -6.97 5.62
C GLY A 337 -8.02 -6.09 6.42
N GLY A 338 -6.71 -6.33 6.35
CA GLY A 338 -5.69 -5.53 7.02
C GLY A 338 -5.07 -6.23 8.22
N TYR A 339 -4.32 -5.45 8.99
CA TYR A 339 -3.59 -5.91 10.17
C TYR A 339 -4.35 -5.58 11.47
N ASP A 340 -4.39 -6.54 12.40
CA ASP A 340 -4.83 -6.31 13.78
C ASP A 340 -3.59 -6.04 14.64
N THR A 341 -3.62 -5.00 15.47
CA THR A 341 -2.47 -4.66 16.34
C THR A 341 -2.22 -5.68 17.44
N ALA A 342 -3.14 -6.61 17.69
CA ALA A 342 -2.91 -7.78 18.54
C ALA A 342 -1.73 -8.64 18.03
N GLU A 343 -1.42 -8.60 16.73
CA GLU A 343 -0.35 -9.38 16.11
C GLU A 343 1.07 -8.81 16.30
N GLU A 344 1.23 -7.71 17.05
CA GLU A 344 2.54 -7.14 17.39
C GLU A 344 3.34 -8.00 18.40
N GLY A 345 2.72 -9.05 18.95
CA GLY A 345 3.39 -10.02 19.83
C GLY A 345 4.07 -11.18 19.11
N THR A 346 5.11 -11.74 19.72
CA THR A 346 5.81 -12.94 19.18
C THR A 346 5.03 -14.24 19.37
N SER A 347 4.06 -14.24 20.29
CA SER A 347 3.21 -15.40 20.58
C SER A 347 2.13 -15.59 19.50
N TYR A 348 1.66 -16.83 19.36
CA TYR A 348 0.51 -17.13 18.51
C TYR A 348 -0.76 -16.45 19.03
N GLN A 349 -1.44 -15.73 18.14
CA GLN A 349 -2.78 -15.19 18.41
C GLN A 349 -3.83 -16.22 18.07
N THR A 350 -4.77 -16.46 18.98
CA THR A 350 -5.84 -17.45 18.75
C THR A 350 -6.88 -16.98 17.74
N SER A 351 -7.11 -15.67 17.68
CA SER A 351 -8.03 -15.02 16.75
C SER A 351 -7.84 -13.50 16.81
N ASP A 352 -8.09 -12.83 15.70
CA ASP A 352 -8.10 -11.39 15.56
C ASP A 352 -9.52 -10.82 15.54
N SER A 353 -9.64 -9.58 16.03
CA SER A 353 -10.90 -8.85 16.11
C SER A 353 -11.21 -8.05 14.84
N SER A 354 -10.17 -7.81 14.04
CA SER A 354 -10.19 -7.05 12.79
C SER A 354 -9.19 -7.65 11.80
N GLY A 355 -9.26 -7.23 10.54
CA GLY A 355 -8.26 -7.60 9.54
C GLY A 355 -8.48 -8.97 8.88
N ASN A 356 -9.24 -9.86 9.49
CA ASN A 356 -9.50 -11.25 9.08
C ASN A 356 -10.53 -11.41 7.96
N TRP A 357 -10.47 -10.54 6.96
CA TRP A 357 -11.46 -10.43 5.88
C TRP A 357 -10.78 -10.35 4.51
N ILE A 358 -11.56 -10.50 3.45
CA ILE A 358 -11.21 -10.06 2.09
C ILE A 358 -12.37 -9.23 1.57
N TYR A 359 -12.06 -8.09 0.97
CA TYR A 359 -13.05 -7.17 0.45
C TYR A 359 -12.90 -7.00 -1.07
N MET A 360 -14.05 -6.89 -1.75
CA MET A 360 -14.18 -6.44 -3.13
C MET A 360 -15.01 -5.15 -3.12
N VAL A 361 -14.36 -4.04 -3.49
CA VAL A 361 -14.96 -2.70 -3.49
C VAL A 361 -14.98 -2.13 -4.89
N ASP A 362 -16.10 -1.53 -5.28
CA ASP A 362 -16.19 -0.82 -6.57
C ASP A 362 -15.13 0.27 -6.66
N ALA A 363 -14.27 0.20 -7.68
CA ALA A 363 -13.09 1.05 -7.78
C ALA A 363 -13.41 2.54 -7.97
N LEU A 364 -14.59 2.89 -8.46
CA LEU A 364 -15.00 4.29 -8.64
C LEU A 364 -15.99 4.75 -7.58
N TYR A 365 -16.80 3.83 -7.04
CA TYR A 365 -17.92 4.19 -6.17
C TYR A 365 -17.63 3.99 -4.67
N GLY A 366 -16.59 3.23 -4.32
CA GLY A 366 -16.24 2.96 -2.92
C GLY A 366 -17.27 2.07 -2.21
N THR A 367 -18.18 1.42 -2.95
CA THR A 367 -19.20 0.54 -2.38
C THR A 367 -18.65 -0.87 -2.26
N VAL A 368 -18.82 -1.51 -1.10
CA VAL A 368 -18.51 -2.93 -0.91
C VAL A 368 -19.50 -3.77 -1.71
N LEU A 369 -19.00 -4.63 -2.59
CA LEU A 369 -19.80 -5.46 -3.48
C LEU A 369 -19.75 -6.94 -3.13
N TRP A 370 -18.66 -7.36 -2.48
CA TRP A 370 -18.51 -8.70 -1.93
C TRP A 370 -17.50 -8.70 -0.78
N SER A 371 -17.68 -9.59 0.19
CA SER A 371 -16.68 -9.90 1.21
C SER A 371 -16.65 -11.37 1.61
N ALA A 372 -15.46 -11.83 2.01
CA ALA A 372 -15.28 -13.03 2.81
C ALA A 372 -14.79 -12.66 4.21
N GLY A 373 -15.21 -13.40 5.23
CA GLY A 373 -14.84 -13.14 6.61
C GLY A 373 -15.22 -14.27 7.56
N PRO A 374 -15.05 -14.05 8.88
CA PRO A 374 -15.39 -15.03 9.90
C PRO A 374 -16.87 -15.39 9.91
N THR A 375 -17.18 -16.57 10.45
CA THR A 375 -18.55 -16.94 10.81
C THR A 375 -18.99 -16.25 12.10
N GLY A 376 -20.30 -15.98 12.25
CA GLY A 376 -20.87 -15.52 13.53
C GLY A 376 -20.70 -14.02 13.81
N VAL A 377 -20.55 -13.19 12.78
CA VAL A 377 -20.39 -11.74 12.92
C VAL A 377 -21.68 -11.11 13.44
N THR A 378 -21.54 -10.17 14.37
CA THR A 378 -22.65 -9.42 14.96
C THR A 378 -22.44 -7.91 14.76
N PRO A 379 -23.49 -7.14 14.41
CA PRO A 379 -24.85 -7.58 14.07
C PRO A 379 -24.92 -8.41 12.78
N SER A 380 -26.00 -9.18 12.60
CA SER A 380 -26.19 -10.04 11.41
C SER A 380 -26.19 -9.28 10.09
N SER A 381 -26.42 -7.96 10.11
CA SER A 381 -26.30 -7.08 8.95
C SER A 381 -24.87 -6.93 8.43
N ASN A 382 -23.86 -7.32 9.22
CA ASN A 382 -22.45 -7.22 8.87
C ASN A 382 -21.87 -8.57 8.41
N GLN A 383 -22.70 -9.58 8.21
CA GLN A 383 -22.25 -10.91 7.78
C GLN A 383 -21.61 -10.83 6.38
N PRO A 384 -20.48 -11.53 6.16
CA PRO A 384 -19.87 -11.60 4.84
C PRO A 384 -20.76 -12.37 3.86
N ASN A 385 -20.53 -12.14 2.57
CA ASN A 385 -21.15 -12.96 1.52
C ASN A 385 -20.63 -14.40 1.56
N LEU A 386 -19.36 -14.58 1.92
CA LEU A 386 -18.73 -15.88 2.14
C LEU A 386 -18.18 -15.97 3.59
N ALA A 387 -18.92 -16.64 4.47
CA ALA A 387 -18.50 -16.86 5.85
C ALA A 387 -17.64 -18.13 5.96
N LEU A 388 -16.44 -18.01 6.52
CA LEU A 388 -15.46 -19.10 6.64
C LEU A 388 -14.98 -19.22 8.09
N SER A 389 -15.13 -20.40 8.69
CA SER A 389 -14.77 -20.63 10.10
C SER A 389 -13.28 -20.51 10.38
N ARG A 390 -12.43 -20.63 9.34
CA ARG A 390 -10.97 -20.47 9.45
C ARG A 390 -10.48 -19.05 9.23
N MET A 391 -11.37 -18.08 8.92
CA MET A 391 -11.02 -16.66 8.74
C MET A 391 -11.04 -15.93 10.09
N ASP A 392 -10.19 -16.34 11.00
CA ASP A 392 -10.01 -15.79 12.35
C ASP A 392 -8.66 -15.08 12.51
N HIS A 393 -7.82 -14.99 11.47
CA HIS A 393 -6.54 -14.28 11.50
C HIS A 393 -6.48 -13.17 10.46
N ALA A 394 -5.83 -12.08 10.82
CA ALA A 394 -5.67 -10.87 10.03
C ALA A 394 -4.97 -11.16 8.69
N ILE A 395 -5.34 -10.40 7.66
CA ILE A 395 -4.84 -10.55 6.29
C ILE A 395 -4.24 -9.21 5.84
N PRO A 396 -3.00 -8.90 6.26
CA PRO A 396 -2.28 -7.71 5.81
C PRO A 396 -1.62 -7.88 4.43
N SER A 397 -1.52 -9.12 3.94
CA SER A 397 -0.98 -9.44 2.63
C SER A 397 -1.83 -8.84 1.51
N ASP A 398 -1.17 -8.29 0.47
CA ASP A 398 -1.83 -8.08 -0.83
C ASP A 398 -2.45 -9.41 -1.31
N VAL A 399 -3.55 -9.32 -2.07
CA VAL A 399 -4.22 -10.48 -2.66
C VAL A 399 -3.68 -10.70 -4.07
N ALA A 400 -3.17 -11.90 -4.36
CA ALA A 400 -2.80 -12.28 -5.72
C ALA A 400 -4.06 -12.62 -6.50
N VAL A 401 -4.35 -11.86 -7.56
CA VAL A 401 -5.56 -12.01 -8.39
C VAL A 401 -5.15 -12.44 -9.80
N LEU A 402 -5.77 -13.50 -10.30
CA LEU A 402 -5.47 -14.11 -11.60
C LEU A 402 -6.70 -14.05 -12.52
N ASP A 403 -6.46 -13.63 -13.75
CA ASP A 403 -7.30 -13.87 -14.92
C ASP A 403 -6.68 -15.08 -15.65
N ILE A 404 -7.34 -16.23 -15.57
CA ILE A 404 -6.77 -17.52 -16.00
C ILE A 404 -7.09 -17.78 -17.46
N ASP A 405 -8.26 -17.35 -17.94
CA ASP A 405 -8.72 -17.57 -19.31
C ASP A 405 -8.48 -16.38 -20.27
N GLY A 406 -8.04 -15.24 -19.74
CA GLY A 406 -7.65 -14.06 -20.50
C GLY A 406 -8.84 -13.20 -20.95
N ASP A 407 -10.02 -13.35 -20.33
CA ASP A 407 -11.22 -12.57 -20.67
C ASP A 407 -11.23 -11.15 -20.07
N GLY A 408 -10.22 -10.83 -19.25
CA GLY A 408 -10.06 -9.55 -18.57
C GLY A 408 -10.75 -9.45 -17.22
N TYR A 409 -11.34 -10.53 -16.71
CA TYR A 409 -11.96 -10.63 -15.39
C TYR A 409 -11.17 -11.57 -14.46
N ALA A 410 -11.24 -11.30 -13.16
CA ALA A 410 -10.62 -12.17 -12.18
C ALA A 410 -11.34 -13.53 -12.09
N ASP A 411 -10.57 -14.61 -12.15
CA ASP A 411 -11.04 -15.99 -11.97
C ASP A 411 -10.64 -16.57 -10.62
N ARG A 412 -9.49 -16.15 -10.09
CA ARG A 412 -8.92 -16.77 -8.90
C ARG A 412 -8.18 -15.77 -8.03
N MET A 413 -8.20 -16.02 -6.73
CA MET A 413 -7.42 -15.29 -5.75
C MET A 413 -6.62 -16.23 -4.85
N TYR A 414 -5.42 -15.82 -4.46
CA TYR A 414 -4.63 -16.43 -3.40
C TYR A 414 -4.15 -15.37 -2.42
N VAL A 415 -4.11 -15.70 -1.13
CA VAL A 415 -3.61 -14.80 -0.10
C VAL A 415 -3.12 -15.58 1.11
N GLY A 416 -2.07 -15.08 1.76
CA GLY A 416 -1.59 -15.60 3.04
C GLY A 416 -2.10 -14.75 4.22
N ASP A 417 -2.24 -15.36 5.40
CA ASP A 417 -2.64 -14.65 6.63
C ASP A 417 -1.59 -14.71 7.75
N MET A 418 -1.93 -14.10 8.88
CA MET A 418 -1.07 -14.01 10.07
C MET A 418 -0.92 -15.33 10.84
N ALA A 419 -1.75 -16.33 10.58
CA ALA A 419 -1.61 -17.69 11.11
C ALA A 419 -0.75 -18.60 10.21
N GLY A 420 -0.23 -18.07 9.10
CA GLY A 420 0.52 -18.85 8.12
C GLY A 420 -0.39 -19.76 7.29
N GLN A 421 -1.68 -19.44 7.14
CA GLN A 421 -2.55 -20.14 6.21
C GLN A 421 -2.40 -19.57 4.81
N LEU A 422 -2.52 -20.43 3.80
CA LEU A 422 -2.63 -20.06 2.39
C LEU A 422 -4.05 -20.33 1.92
N TRP A 423 -4.73 -19.27 1.49
CA TRP A 423 -6.10 -19.31 1.01
C TRP A 423 -6.15 -19.34 -0.51
N ARG A 424 -7.19 -20.00 -1.03
CA ARG A 424 -7.59 -19.95 -2.45
C ARG A 424 -9.07 -19.63 -2.56
N PHE A 425 -9.42 -18.82 -3.55
CA PHE A 425 -10.80 -18.49 -3.90
C PHE A 425 -11.01 -18.57 -5.42
N ASP A 426 -12.11 -19.15 -5.87
CA ASP A 426 -12.54 -19.17 -7.26
C ASP A 426 -13.74 -18.24 -7.48
N ILE A 427 -13.63 -17.39 -8.51
CA ILE A 427 -14.60 -16.34 -8.84
C ILE A 427 -15.46 -16.79 -10.03
N SER A 428 -16.77 -16.64 -9.90
CA SER A 428 -17.78 -16.98 -10.89
C SER A 428 -18.46 -15.71 -11.42
N ASN A 429 -17.76 -14.98 -12.30
CA ASN A 429 -18.25 -13.73 -12.91
C ASN A 429 -19.66 -13.88 -13.49
N GLY A 430 -20.51 -12.87 -13.25
CA GLY A 430 -21.92 -12.87 -13.65
C GLY A 430 -22.86 -13.55 -12.64
N SER A 431 -22.35 -14.00 -11.50
CA SER A 431 -23.15 -14.48 -10.37
C SER A 431 -23.54 -13.34 -9.42
N ILE A 432 -24.58 -13.56 -8.61
CA ILE A 432 -24.91 -12.67 -7.48
C ILE A 432 -23.87 -12.80 -6.37
N ALA A 433 -23.74 -11.78 -5.50
CA ALA A 433 -22.69 -11.72 -4.48
C ALA A 433 -22.54 -13.02 -3.64
N ASN A 434 -23.64 -13.59 -3.14
CA ASN A 434 -23.58 -14.79 -2.27
C ASN A 434 -23.14 -16.08 -2.98
N SER A 435 -23.12 -16.12 -4.31
CA SER A 435 -22.62 -17.25 -5.10
C SER A 435 -21.46 -16.85 -6.02
N LEU A 436 -20.92 -15.64 -5.83
CA LEU A 436 -19.86 -15.10 -6.67
C LEU A 436 -18.55 -15.84 -6.47
N VAL A 437 -18.25 -16.23 -5.23
CA VAL A 437 -16.96 -16.78 -4.85
C VAL A 437 -17.14 -18.01 -3.97
N ALA A 438 -16.37 -19.05 -4.24
CA ALA A 438 -16.14 -20.15 -3.32
C ALA A 438 -14.65 -20.16 -2.93
N GLY A 439 -14.33 -20.50 -1.69
CA GLY A 439 -12.94 -20.50 -1.25
C GLY A 439 -12.72 -21.24 0.07
N GLY A 440 -11.44 -21.43 0.40
CA GLY A 440 -10.99 -22.12 1.59
C GLY A 440 -9.47 -22.16 1.71
N VAL A 441 -9.00 -22.72 2.83
CA VAL A 441 -7.58 -22.92 3.09
C VAL A 441 -7.07 -24.12 2.30
N ILE A 442 -5.96 -23.95 1.58
CA ILE A 442 -5.29 -25.03 0.86
C ILE A 442 -4.01 -25.51 1.56
N ALA A 443 -3.42 -24.66 2.41
CA ALA A 443 -2.31 -25.04 3.27
C ALA A 443 -2.32 -24.26 4.61
N SER A 444 -1.85 -24.90 5.67
CA SER A 444 -1.67 -24.36 7.02
C SER A 444 -0.19 -24.54 7.38
N LEU A 445 0.61 -23.50 7.13
CA LEU A 445 2.07 -23.55 7.17
C LEU A 445 2.65 -22.93 8.44
N GLY A 446 1.81 -22.24 9.22
CA GLY A 446 2.10 -21.82 10.59
C GLY A 446 1.50 -22.77 11.62
N THR A 447 1.43 -22.30 12.87
CA THR A 447 1.11 -23.15 14.02
C THR A 447 -0.38 -23.27 14.35
N ARG A 448 -1.27 -22.72 13.52
CA ARG A 448 -2.72 -22.66 13.79
C ARG A 448 -3.36 -24.02 14.07
N ASP A 449 -2.99 -25.05 13.33
CA ASP A 449 -3.50 -26.42 13.49
C ASP A 449 -2.64 -27.28 14.44
N ASP A 450 -1.54 -26.74 14.96
CA ASP A 450 -0.63 -27.47 15.86
C ASP A 450 -1.10 -27.41 17.32
N SER A 451 -0.67 -28.40 18.11
CA SER A 451 -0.75 -28.35 19.57
C SER A 451 0.47 -29.05 20.18
N PRO A 452 1.33 -28.36 20.95
CA PRO A 452 1.24 -26.95 21.36
C PRO A 452 1.61 -25.96 20.23
N HIS A 453 1.15 -24.70 20.36
CA HIS A 453 1.61 -23.60 19.51
C HIS A 453 3.01 -23.15 19.94
N THR A 454 4.02 -23.35 19.08
CA THR A 454 5.42 -23.00 19.38
C THR A 454 5.81 -21.69 18.70
N ALA A 455 6.68 -20.90 19.33
CA ALA A 455 7.19 -19.66 18.73
C ALA A 455 7.85 -19.90 17.36
N ALA A 456 8.60 -20.99 17.20
CA ALA A 456 9.24 -21.38 15.95
C ALA A 456 8.25 -21.55 14.78
N ALA A 457 7.04 -22.02 15.06
CA ALA A 457 6.01 -22.26 14.06
C ALA A 457 5.01 -21.08 13.88
N THR A 458 5.15 -19.98 14.64
CA THR A 458 4.31 -18.77 14.52
C THR A 458 4.70 -17.93 13.28
N ARG A 459 4.66 -18.56 12.11
CA ARG A 459 4.95 -17.96 10.80
C ARG A 459 3.79 -17.09 10.34
N ARG A 460 4.11 -15.96 9.71
CA ARG A 460 3.17 -14.94 9.24
C ARG A 460 3.41 -14.63 7.77
N PHE A 461 2.34 -14.32 7.03
CA PHE A 461 2.44 -13.86 5.65
C PHE A 461 2.02 -12.39 5.53
N TYR A 462 3.00 -11.54 5.20
CA TYR A 462 2.79 -10.11 4.91
C TYR A 462 2.80 -9.77 3.42
N ASN A 463 3.28 -10.71 2.59
CA ASN A 463 3.47 -10.49 1.15
C ASN A 463 2.57 -11.45 0.35
N PRO A 464 2.09 -11.02 -0.83
CA PRO A 464 1.27 -11.87 -1.68
C PRO A 464 2.05 -13.09 -2.16
N PRO A 465 1.38 -14.22 -2.41
CA PRO A 465 2.00 -15.32 -3.15
C PRO A 465 2.26 -14.93 -4.61
N ASP A 466 3.34 -15.45 -5.17
CA ASP A 466 3.60 -15.43 -6.62
C ASP A 466 3.14 -16.76 -7.24
N VAL A 467 2.48 -16.69 -8.39
CA VAL A 467 1.78 -17.85 -8.98
C VAL A 467 2.22 -18.05 -10.42
N ALA A 468 2.77 -19.23 -10.71
CA ALA A 468 3.26 -19.60 -12.04
C ALA A 468 2.61 -20.90 -12.54
N ALA A 469 2.18 -20.91 -13.82
CA ALA A 469 1.72 -22.11 -14.49
C ALA A 469 2.89 -23.02 -14.85
N VAL A 470 2.87 -24.26 -14.35
CA VAL A 470 3.87 -25.28 -14.70
C VAL A 470 3.24 -26.29 -15.64
N THR A 471 3.72 -26.29 -16.88
CA THR A 471 3.36 -27.29 -17.90
C THR A 471 4.63 -27.99 -18.39
N LYS A 472 4.81 -29.25 -18.00
CA LYS A 472 5.98 -30.05 -18.40
C LYS A 472 5.52 -31.40 -18.93
N ARG A 473 6.15 -31.87 -20.02
CA ARG A 473 5.87 -33.19 -20.59
C ARG A 473 6.06 -34.26 -19.51
N GLY A 474 5.03 -35.08 -19.29
CA GLY A 474 5.04 -36.16 -18.30
C GLY A 474 4.64 -35.75 -16.88
N LEU A 475 4.24 -34.49 -16.66
CA LEU A 475 3.64 -34.01 -15.42
C LEU A 475 2.24 -33.44 -15.70
N SER A 476 1.28 -33.72 -14.83
CA SER A 476 0.00 -33.01 -14.83
C SER A 476 0.26 -31.51 -14.60
N PRO A 477 -0.42 -30.61 -15.33
CA PRO A 477 -0.31 -29.18 -15.08
C PRO A 477 -0.69 -28.82 -13.65
N PHE A 478 0.00 -27.84 -13.08
CA PHE A 478 -0.33 -27.26 -11.77
C PHE A 478 0.09 -25.79 -11.72
N PHE A 479 -0.51 -25.04 -10.81
CA PHE A 479 0.04 -23.73 -10.42
C PHE A 479 1.04 -23.92 -9.28
N ASN A 480 2.23 -23.37 -9.46
CA ASN A 480 3.23 -23.24 -8.41
C ASN A 480 2.99 -21.92 -7.68
N ILE A 481 2.62 -22.02 -6.40
CA ILE A 481 2.31 -20.90 -5.53
C ILE A 481 3.49 -20.70 -4.58
N ALA A 482 4.30 -19.69 -4.84
CA ALA A 482 5.48 -19.37 -4.05
C ALA A 482 5.17 -18.28 -3.03
N ILE A 483 5.47 -18.50 -1.75
CA ILE A 483 5.18 -17.54 -0.66
C ILE A 483 6.24 -17.65 0.44
N GLY A 484 6.68 -16.50 0.97
CA GLY A 484 7.66 -16.45 2.06
C GLY A 484 7.04 -15.93 3.35
N SER A 485 7.32 -16.62 4.46
CA SER A 485 6.97 -16.10 5.79
C SER A 485 7.99 -15.08 6.27
N GLY A 486 7.57 -14.22 7.19
CA GLY A 486 8.45 -13.25 7.84
C GLY A 486 7.71 -12.44 8.88
N TYR A 487 8.45 -11.81 9.81
CA TYR A 487 7.86 -10.88 10.76
C TYR A 487 8.18 -9.42 10.45
N ARG A 488 7.42 -8.82 9.52
CA ARG A 488 7.65 -7.45 9.04
C ARG A 488 7.57 -6.40 10.15
N GLY A 489 6.66 -6.54 11.12
CA GLY A 489 6.52 -5.61 12.25
C GLY A 489 7.71 -5.62 13.22
N HIS A 490 8.41 -6.76 13.31
CA HIS A 490 9.57 -6.95 14.18
C HIS A 490 10.69 -7.72 13.45
N PRO A 491 11.37 -7.09 12.47
CA PRO A 491 12.36 -7.77 11.64
C PRO A 491 13.62 -8.22 12.42
N LEU A 492 13.82 -7.68 13.62
CA LEU A 492 14.91 -8.07 14.54
C LEU A 492 14.50 -9.17 15.52
N ASN A 493 13.28 -9.70 15.42
CA ASN A 493 12.85 -10.83 16.25
C ASN A 493 13.74 -12.05 15.93
N GLY A 494 14.52 -12.50 16.93
CA GLY A 494 15.61 -13.49 16.78
C GLY A 494 17.03 -12.93 17.04
N ALA A 495 17.20 -11.60 17.07
CA ALA A 495 18.45 -10.93 17.48
C ALA A 495 18.47 -10.52 18.97
N LEU A 496 17.52 -11.03 19.77
CA LEU A 496 17.52 -10.84 21.22
C LEU A 496 18.82 -11.42 21.83
N PRO A 497 19.30 -10.94 22.99
CA PRO A 497 20.57 -11.37 23.58
C PRO A 497 20.70 -12.89 23.83
N HIS A 498 19.59 -13.64 23.81
CA HIS A 498 19.54 -15.09 23.97
C HIS A 498 18.46 -15.73 23.06
N PRO A 499 18.73 -15.95 21.77
CA PRO A 499 17.81 -16.68 20.91
C PRO A 499 17.79 -18.15 21.30
N THR A 500 16.60 -18.69 21.50
CA THR A 500 16.31 -20.11 21.69
C THR A 500 15.21 -20.50 20.70
N PRO A 501 15.09 -21.78 20.30
CA PRO A 501 13.97 -22.24 19.47
C PRO A 501 12.59 -21.89 20.07
N ASP A 502 12.52 -21.73 21.38
CA ASP A 502 11.28 -21.42 22.12
C ASP A 502 10.89 -19.92 22.08
N ASN A 503 11.77 -19.05 21.56
CA ASN A 503 11.52 -17.60 21.50
C ASN A 503 11.80 -16.95 20.13
N THR A 504 12.12 -17.75 19.11
CA THR A 504 12.47 -17.25 17.77
C THR A 504 11.60 -17.94 16.72
N ILE A 505 10.98 -17.15 15.86
CA ILE A 505 10.20 -17.64 14.71
C ILE A 505 11.17 -18.24 13.68
N GLN A 506 10.85 -19.41 13.14
CA GLN A 506 11.64 -20.05 12.09
C GLN A 506 10.96 -19.85 10.74
N ASP A 507 11.32 -18.75 10.07
CA ASP A 507 10.74 -18.41 8.78
C ASP A 507 11.15 -19.38 7.66
N SER A 508 10.31 -19.47 6.65
CA SER A 508 10.48 -20.37 5.52
C SER A 508 9.89 -19.78 4.24
N PHE A 509 10.52 -20.12 3.12
CA PHE A 509 9.97 -19.92 1.79
C PHE A 509 9.33 -21.21 1.31
N TYR A 510 8.14 -21.10 0.75
CA TYR A 510 7.31 -22.23 0.34
C TYR A 510 7.04 -22.17 -1.15
N ALA A 511 6.89 -23.33 -1.77
CA ALA A 511 6.29 -23.48 -3.08
C ALA A 511 5.26 -24.62 -3.04
N ILE A 512 3.98 -24.25 -3.06
CA ILE A 512 2.84 -25.15 -2.99
C ILE A 512 2.32 -25.43 -4.40
N ARG A 513 1.90 -26.66 -4.68
CA ARG A 513 1.33 -27.04 -5.98
C ARG A 513 -0.18 -27.15 -5.90
N ASP A 514 -0.87 -26.29 -6.65
CA ASP A 514 -2.30 -26.42 -6.91
C ASP A 514 -2.54 -27.23 -8.19
N TYR A 515 -2.96 -28.48 -8.03
CA TYR A 515 -3.23 -29.42 -9.12
C TYR A 515 -4.58 -29.21 -9.82
N HIS A 516 -5.33 -28.17 -9.45
CA HIS A 516 -6.56 -27.75 -10.11
C HIS A 516 -6.39 -26.36 -10.77
N PRO A 517 -5.41 -26.18 -11.67
CA PRO A 517 -5.09 -24.86 -12.23
C PRO A 517 -6.23 -24.25 -13.04
N PHE A 518 -7.09 -25.07 -13.66
CA PHE A 518 -8.17 -24.58 -14.54
C PHE A 518 -9.58 -24.92 -14.03
N ASP A 519 -9.70 -25.62 -12.90
CA ASP A 519 -11.00 -26.00 -12.33
C ASP A 519 -11.43 -25.02 -11.24
N LYS A 520 -12.68 -24.56 -11.27
CA LYS A 520 -13.30 -23.84 -10.15
C LYS A 520 -13.86 -24.86 -9.15
N LEU A 521 -13.47 -24.76 -7.89
CA LEU A 521 -13.98 -25.63 -6.84
C LEU A 521 -15.27 -25.06 -6.25
N THR A 522 -16.23 -25.92 -5.99
CA THR A 522 -17.44 -25.57 -5.24
C THR A 522 -17.15 -25.43 -3.75
N ALA A 523 -18.02 -24.76 -3.00
CA ALA A 523 -17.91 -24.68 -1.54
C ALA A 523 -17.82 -26.07 -0.87
N ALA A 524 -18.57 -27.06 -1.37
CA ALA A 524 -18.52 -28.43 -0.86
C ALA A 524 -17.16 -29.10 -1.11
N GLN A 525 -16.53 -28.84 -2.26
CA GLN A 525 -15.19 -29.33 -2.56
C GLN A 525 -14.13 -28.68 -1.67
N TYR A 526 -14.20 -27.36 -1.44
CA TYR A 526 -13.32 -26.68 -0.47
C TYR A 526 -13.44 -27.27 0.93
N SER A 527 -14.67 -27.48 1.43
CA SER A 527 -14.90 -28.11 2.73
C SER A 527 -14.38 -29.54 2.85
N ALA A 528 -14.18 -30.23 1.72
CA ALA A 528 -13.65 -31.59 1.67
C ALA A 528 -12.14 -31.65 1.38
N LEU A 529 -11.46 -30.51 1.19
CA LEU A 529 -10.02 -30.48 0.94
C LEU A 529 -9.25 -30.99 2.15
N THR A 530 -8.24 -31.81 1.88
CA THR A 530 -7.20 -32.10 2.87
C THR A 530 -6.23 -30.93 2.87
N VAL A 531 -6.21 -30.17 3.97
CA VAL A 531 -5.30 -29.03 4.15
C VAL A 531 -3.87 -29.55 4.29
N ALA A 532 -2.97 -29.06 3.45
CA ALA A 532 -1.55 -29.36 3.56
C ALA A 532 -0.90 -28.65 4.75
N HIS A 533 -0.02 -29.33 5.46
CA HIS A 533 0.73 -28.77 6.59
C HIS A 533 2.21 -28.59 6.24
N ASP A 534 2.94 -27.82 7.05
CA ASP A 534 4.39 -27.62 6.91
C ASP A 534 5.20 -28.94 6.85
N SER A 535 4.70 -30.00 7.50
CA SER A 535 5.30 -31.34 7.53
C SER A 535 5.05 -32.17 6.26
N ASP A 536 4.05 -31.82 5.44
CA ASP A 536 3.72 -32.51 4.19
C ASP A 536 4.65 -32.09 3.03
N LEU A 537 5.45 -31.03 3.24
CA LEU A 537 6.32 -30.46 2.22
C LEU A 537 7.71 -31.06 2.26
N ILE A 538 8.32 -31.18 1.08
CA ILE A 538 9.72 -31.59 0.96
C ILE A 538 10.63 -30.44 1.40
N ASP A 539 11.38 -30.65 2.47
CA ASP A 539 12.38 -29.68 2.95
C ASP A 539 13.65 -29.73 2.09
N ILE A 540 13.83 -28.73 1.24
CA ILE A 540 15.00 -28.63 0.36
C ILE A 540 16.20 -27.95 1.01
N THR A 541 16.08 -27.51 2.27
CA THR A 541 17.19 -26.98 3.08
C THR A 541 18.17 -28.09 3.49
N ILE A 542 17.66 -29.33 3.60
CA ILE A 542 18.43 -30.50 4.04
C ILE A 542 19.19 -31.06 2.84
N LEU A 543 20.45 -30.67 2.70
CA LEU A 543 21.30 -31.16 1.62
C LEU A 543 21.95 -32.51 1.97
N THR A 544 21.87 -33.47 1.06
CA THR A 544 22.65 -34.73 1.14
C THR A 544 23.79 -34.64 0.13
N ASN A 545 25.05 -34.63 0.60
CA ASN A 545 26.23 -34.41 -0.25
C ASN A 545 26.14 -33.13 -1.11
N GLY A 546 25.57 -32.05 -0.56
CA GLY A 546 25.40 -30.78 -1.26
C GLY A 546 24.26 -30.74 -2.28
N VAL A 547 23.44 -31.79 -2.36
CA VAL A 547 22.31 -31.89 -3.29
C VAL A 547 20.99 -31.86 -2.51
N PRO A 548 20.02 -31.01 -2.90
CA PRO A 548 18.70 -31.01 -2.28
C PRO A 548 17.94 -32.29 -2.64
N PRO A 549 17.00 -32.75 -1.80
CA PRO A 549 16.16 -33.90 -2.10
C PRO A 549 15.37 -33.67 -3.41
N PRO A 550 15.16 -34.72 -4.23
CA PRO A 550 14.33 -34.60 -5.41
C PRO A 550 12.88 -34.32 -5.00
N ILE A 551 12.16 -33.52 -5.78
CA ILE A 551 10.76 -33.19 -5.53
C ILE A 551 9.88 -34.08 -6.44
N PRO A 552 9.17 -35.08 -5.90
CA PRO A 552 8.34 -35.99 -6.69
C PRO A 552 7.25 -35.27 -7.50
N ALA A 553 6.77 -35.91 -8.57
CA ALA A 553 5.72 -35.38 -9.44
C ALA A 553 4.42 -35.05 -8.69
N GLY A 554 4.02 -35.90 -7.74
CA GLY A 554 2.81 -35.73 -6.93
C GLY A 554 3.03 -35.10 -5.57
N ALA A 555 4.20 -34.50 -5.31
CA ALA A 555 4.45 -33.81 -4.04
C ALA A 555 3.50 -32.63 -3.88
N VAL A 556 3.06 -32.35 -2.65
CA VAL A 556 2.26 -31.16 -2.35
C VAL A 556 3.04 -29.88 -2.65
N GLY A 557 4.36 -29.91 -2.43
CA GLY A 557 5.24 -28.78 -2.62
C GLY A 557 6.59 -29.00 -1.97
N TRP A 558 7.32 -27.92 -1.78
CA TRP A 558 8.58 -27.91 -1.05
C TRP A 558 8.71 -26.66 -0.19
N LYS A 559 9.63 -26.71 0.79
CA LYS A 559 9.98 -25.57 1.65
C LYS A 559 11.49 -25.39 1.74
N LEU A 560 11.89 -24.14 1.93
CA LEU A 560 13.26 -23.72 2.21
C LEU A 560 13.24 -22.91 3.50
N THR A 561 13.85 -23.42 4.55
CA THR A 561 13.96 -22.73 5.84
C THR A 561 14.98 -21.59 5.73
N LEU A 562 14.60 -20.42 6.23
CA LEU A 562 15.42 -19.21 6.24
C LEU A 562 16.27 -19.15 7.52
N ASN A 563 17.08 -20.18 7.76
CA ASN A 563 17.86 -20.39 8.99
C ASN A 563 19.36 -20.04 8.88
N GLN A 564 19.82 -19.53 7.74
CA GLN A 564 21.20 -19.08 7.59
C GLN A 564 21.26 -17.55 7.68
N PRO A 565 22.12 -16.99 8.56
CA PRO A 565 22.42 -15.57 8.50
C PRO A 565 23.02 -15.29 7.12
N GLY A 566 22.44 -14.33 6.40
CA GLY A 566 23.02 -13.86 5.14
C GLY A 566 24.47 -13.47 5.41
N SER A 567 25.42 -14.21 4.85
CA SER A 567 26.80 -13.74 4.76
C SER A 567 26.81 -12.73 3.62
N SER A 568 26.49 -11.48 3.96
CA SER A 568 26.70 -10.32 3.08
C SER A 568 28.18 -10.07 2.88
#